data_AF-A0ABD2UUH8-F1
#
_entry.id   AF-A0ABD2UUH8-F1
#
_cell.length_a   1.000
_cell.length_b   1.000
_cell.length_c   1.000
_cell.angle_alpha   90.00
_cell.angle_beta   90.00
_cell.angle_gamma   90.00
#
_symmetry.space_group_name_H-M   'P 1'
#
loop_
_entity.id
_entity.type
_entity.pdbx_description
1 polymer ?
#
loop_
_entity_poly.entity_id
_entity_poly.type
_entity_poly.pdbx_seq_one_letter_code
_entity_poly.pdbx_strand_id
1 'polypeptide(L)'
;MMRGRSDGAQKKRLWTFVGIGAVLVVFLYMYFGSKSGGESALEYGSRSLRKLGSSYLGGDDNSDLSSRQEEKFGLEDGDGGIVPKSFPVCDDRHSELIPCLDRHLIYQMRLKLDLSLMEHYERHCPLPERRFNCLIPPPPGYKVPIKWPRSRDEVWKLNIPHTHLANEKSDQNWMVVKGDKIVFPGGGTHFHYGADKYIALIANMLNFTNDNLNDEGRIRTVFDVGCGVASFGGYLLSSDIIAMSLAPNDVHQNQIQFALERGIPAYLGVLGTKRLPYPSRMKRI
;
A
#
# COMPACT_ATOMS: atom_id res chain seq x y z
N MET A 1 -55.89 -15.77 56.11
CA MET A 1 -56.19 -16.83 55.12
C MET A 1 -55.70 -16.36 53.76
N MET A 2 -54.53 -16.80 53.28
CA MET A 2 -54.08 -16.56 51.91
C MET A 2 -53.06 -17.62 51.48
N ARG A 3 -53.05 -17.84 50.15
CA ARG A 3 -52.24 -18.74 49.30
C ARG A 3 -52.70 -20.20 49.22
N GLY A 4 -52.87 -20.79 48.04
CA GLY A 4 -52.65 -20.31 46.67
C GLY A 4 -52.91 -21.46 45.70
N ARG A 5 -53.49 -21.16 44.53
CA ARG A 5 -53.70 -22.12 43.44
C ARG A 5 -53.40 -21.41 42.12
N SER A 6 -52.23 -21.65 41.51
CA SER A 6 -51.89 -21.13 40.17
C SER A 6 -50.76 -21.89 39.45
N ASP A 7 -50.68 -23.22 39.55
CA ASP A 7 -49.63 -23.98 38.82
C ASP A 7 -50.02 -24.40 37.40
N GLY A 8 -51.31 -24.40 37.06
CA GLY A 8 -51.79 -24.85 35.74
C GLY A 8 -51.59 -23.84 34.61
N ALA A 9 -51.69 -22.54 34.90
CA ALA A 9 -51.59 -21.48 33.89
C ALA A 9 -50.15 -21.25 33.42
N GLN A 10 -49.17 -21.45 34.32
CA GLN A 10 -47.76 -21.19 34.04
C GLN A 10 -47.16 -22.24 33.11
N LYS A 11 -47.53 -23.53 33.28
CA LYS A 11 -47.13 -24.60 32.37
C LYS A 11 -47.70 -24.41 30.97
N LYS A 12 -48.98 -24.03 30.84
CA LYS A 12 -49.59 -23.78 29.52
C LYS A 12 -48.89 -22.64 28.76
N ARG A 13 -48.53 -21.56 29.46
CA ARG A 13 -47.73 -20.46 28.88
C ARG A 13 -46.36 -20.92 28.39
N LEU A 14 -45.67 -21.77 29.17
CA LEU A 14 -44.37 -22.31 28.78
C LEU A 14 -44.45 -23.15 27.49
N TRP A 15 -45.43 -24.04 27.39
CA TRP A 15 -45.62 -24.86 26.19
C TRP A 15 -45.99 -24.03 24.95
N THR A 16 -46.75 -22.94 25.10
CA THR A 16 -46.99 -22.00 24.00
C THR A 16 -45.72 -21.28 23.55
N PHE A 17 -44.84 -20.85 24.47
CA PHE A 17 -43.59 -20.19 24.10
C PHE A 17 -42.61 -21.16 23.41
N VAL A 18 -42.55 -22.41 23.87
CA VAL A 18 -41.75 -23.46 23.20
C VAL A 18 -42.28 -23.75 21.80
N GLY A 19 -43.61 -23.83 21.63
CA GLY A 19 -44.22 -24.00 20.32
C GLY A 19 -43.91 -22.85 19.35
N ILE A 20 -44.01 -21.60 19.82
CA ILE A 20 -43.68 -20.41 19.01
C ILE A 20 -42.19 -20.38 18.64
N GLY A 21 -41.30 -20.75 19.57
CA GLY A 21 -39.86 -20.83 19.31
C GLY A 21 -39.52 -21.87 18.24
N ALA A 22 -40.15 -23.05 18.29
CA ALA A 22 -39.95 -24.10 17.29
C ALA A 22 -40.41 -23.66 15.88
N VAL A 23 -41.55 -22.96 15.79
CA VAL A 23 -42.05 -22.42 14.52
C VAL A 23 -41.10 -21.36 13.95
N LEU A 24 -40.55 -20.47 14.79
CA LEU A 24 -39.57 -19.47 14.36
C LEU A 24 -38.27 -20.09 13.84
N VAL A 25 -37.77 -21.16 14.47
CA VAL A 25 -36.57 -21.87 14.01
C VAL A 25 -36.82 -22.56 12.67
N VAL A 26 -37.98 -23.18 12.48
CA VAL A 26 -38.36 -23.76 11.17
C VAL A 26 -38.49 -22.68 10.11
N PHE A 27 -39.07 -21.52 10.45
CA PHE A 27 -39.19 -20.40 9.51
C PHE A 27 -37.83 -19.82 9.14
N LEU A 28 -36.91 -19.68 10.09
CA LEU A 28 -35.52 -19.27 9.82
C LEU A 28 -34.80 -20.31 8.96
N TYR A 29 -34.99 -21.60 9.22
CA TYR A 29 -34.39 -22.65 8.40
C TYR A 29 -34.94 -22.66 6.98
N MET A 30 -36.24 -22.44 6.77
CA MET A 30 -36.85 -22.32 5.44
C MET A 30 -36.42 -21.03 4.72
N TYR A 31 -36.29 -19.92 5.45
CA TYR A 31 -35.90 -18.61 4.90
C TYR A 31 -34.42 -18.55 4.51
N PHE A 32 -33.53 -19.14 5.31
CA PHE A 32 -32.10 -19.24 5.00
C PHE A 32 -31.76 -20.46 4.12
N GLY A 33 -32.52 -21.56 4.24
CA GLY A 33 -32.37 -22.76 3.42
C GLY A 33 -32.84 -22.58 1.97
N SER A 34 -33.78 -21.66 1.71
CA SER A 34 -34.19 -21.33 0.33
C SER A 34 -33.21 -20.40 -0.39
N LYS A 35 -32.13 -19.96 0.27
CA LYS A 35 -31.09 -19.09 -0.32
C LYS A 35 -29.77 -19.82 -0.60
N SER A 36 -29.77 -21.16 -0.63
CA SER A 36 -28.61 -21.98 -1.03
C SER A 36 -28.69 -22.52 -2.47
N GLY A 37 -29.34 -21.79 -3.37
CA GLY A 37 -29.21 -22.01 -4.81
C GLY A 37 -28.08 -21.13 -5.38
N GLY A 38 -26.84 -21.52 -5.13
CA GLY A 38 -25.65 -20.88 -5.69
C GLY A 38 -24.64 -21.97 -6.04
N GLU A 39 -24.26 -22.03 -7.31
CA GLU A 39 -23.45 -23.06 -7.95
C GLU A 39 -22.22 -23.49 -7.13
N SER A 40 -22.03 -24.81 -7.04
CA SER A 40 -20.84 -25.41 -6.46
C SER A 40 -19.66 -25.24 -7.42
N ALA A 41 -18.74 -24.34 -7.10
CA ALA A 41 -17.45 -24.18 -7.77
C ALA A 41 -16.48 -25.33 -7.41
N LEU A 42 -16.82 -26.57 -7.80
CA LEU A 42 -16.02 -27.77 -7.54
C LEU A 42 -15.58 -28.49 -8.83
N GLU A 43 -15.69 -27.83 -10.00
CA GLU A 43 -15.35 -28.46 -11.30
C GLU A 43 -14.22 -27.74 -12.09
N TYR A 44 -13.31 -27.02 -11.43
CA TYR A 44 -12.09 -26.52 -12.08
C TYR A 44 -10.80 -27.21 -11.61
N GLY A 45 -10.86 -28.01 -10.53
CA GLY A 45 -9.69 -28.65 -9.92
C GLY A 45 -9.25 -29.99 -10.56
N SER A 46 -10.07 -30.59 -11.43
CA SER A 46 -9.83 -31.97 -11.90
C SER A 46 -9.21 -32.08 -13.29
N ARG A 47 -9.10 -30.98 -14.07
CA ARG A 47 -8.51 -31.01 -15.42
C ARG A 47 -7.02 -30.66 -15.49
N SER A 48 -6.45 -29.99 -14.47
CA SER A 48 -5.01 -29.68 -14.45
C SER A 48 -4.13 -30.85 -13.98
N LEU A 49 -4.70 -31.82 -13.25
CA LEU A 49 -3.96 -32.96 -12.69
C LEU A 49 -3.59 -34.05 -13.72
N ARG A 50 -4.01 -33.93 -14.99
CA ARG A 50 -3.55 -34.83 -16.06
C ARG A 50 -2.34 -34.32 -16.84
N LYS A 51 -1.81 -33.13 -16.54
CA LYS A 51 -0.61 -32.58 -17.21
C LYS A 51 0.64 -32.50 -16.32
N LEU A 52 0.57 -33.07 -15.11
CA LEU A 52 1.69 -33.11 -14.15
C LEU A 52 2.33 -34.51 -13.99
N GLY A 53 2.08 -35.41 -14.95
CA GLY A 53 2.62 -36.77 -14.97
C GLY A 53 3.65 -36.95 -16.07
N SER A 54 4.81 -36.29 -15.99
CA SER A 54 6.08 -36.76 -16.55
C SER A 54 7.21 -35.80 -16.17
N SER A 55 8.38 -36.34 -15.82
CA SER A 55 9.54 -35.70 -15.18
C SER A 55 9.20 -35.14 -13.78
N TYR A 56 9.55 -35.76 -12.67
CA TYR A 56 10.89 -36.19 -12.25
C TYR A 56 10.78 -37.36 -11.27
N LEU A 57 11.46 -38.47 -11.55
CA LEU A 57 11.66 -39.60 -10.64
C LEU A 57 13.17 -39.89 -10.52
N GLY A 58 13.60 -40.20 -9.29
CA GLY A 58 14.92 -40.75 -8.91
C GLY A 58 15.89 -39.69 -8.40
N GLY A 59 16.59 -39.81 -7.26
CA GLY A 59 16.96 -40.95 -6.41
C GLY A 59 18.44 -40.75 -6.00
N ASP A 60 18.76 -40.88 -4.71
CA ASP A 60 20.03 -40.52 -4.03
C ASP A 60 21.33 -41.13 -4.61
N ASP A 61 22.44 -40.36 -4.57
CA ASP A 61 23.68 -40.60 -3.78
C ASP A 61 24.97 -39.95 -4.37
N ASN A 62 25.69 -39.25 -3.48
CA ASN A 62 27.11 -38.83 -3.42
C ASN A 62 28.02 -38.53 -4.65
N SER A 63 28.81 -37.47 -4.42
CA SER A 63 30.17 -37.13 -4.87
C SER A 63 30.35 -36.12 -6.03
N ASP A 64 31.04 -35.03 -5.65
CA ASP A 64 31.79 -34.01 -6.38
C ASP A 64 31.78 -34.01 -7.92
N LEU A 65 31.29 -32.90 -8.51
CA LEU A 65 32.12 -32.01 -9.35
C LEU A 65 31.29 -30.80 -9.84
N SER A 66 31.82 -29.60 -9.57
CA SER A 66 31.71 -28.37 -10.37
C SER A 66 30.77 -28.39 -11.59
N SER A 67 29.65 -27.66 -11.51
CA SER A 67 29.16 -26.90 -12.67
C SER A 67 28.52 -25.60 -12.21
N ARG A 68 29.25 -24.51 -12.46
CA ARG A 68 28.77 -23.14 -12.39
C ARG A 68 27.56 -23.01 -13.32
N GLN A 69 26.40 -22.67 -12.78
CA GLN A 69 25.28 -22.22 -13.61
C GLN A 69 25.50 -20.73 -13.89
N GLU A 70 26.22 -20.47 -14.98
CA GLU A 70 26.33 -19.13 -15.55
C GLU A 70 24.93 -18.68 -16.01
N GLU A 71 24.43 -17.58 -15.45
CA GLU A 71 23.37 -16.79 -16.07
C GLU A 71 23.92 -16.21 -17.38
N LYS A 72 23.63 -16.88 -18.49
CA LYS A 72 23.97 -16.41 -19.84
C LYS A 72 23.09 -15.21 -20.20
N PHE A 73 23.54 -14.00 -19.89
CA PHE A 73 23.16 -12.80 -20.65
C PHE A 73 23.85 -12.88 -22.02
N GLY A 74 23.22 -13.60 -22.95
CA GLY A 74 23.63 -13.62 -24.34
C GLY A 74 23.22 -12.33 -25.03
N LEU A 75 24.18 -11.46 -25.30
CA LEU A 75 24.11 -10.55 -26.45
C LEU A 75 24.24 -11.42 -27.70
N GLU A 76 23.12 -11.97 -28.16
CA GLU A 76 23.03 -12.51 -29.52
C GLU A 76 22.69 -11.33 -30.43
N ASP A 77 23.75 -10.79 -31.03
CA ASP A 77 23.70 -9.80 -32.10
C ASP A 77 23.20 -10.53 -33.36
N GLY A 78 21.88 -10.64 -33.47
CA GLY A 78 21.16 -11.19 -34.60
C GLY A 78 19.87 -10.41 -34.75
N ASP A 79 19.57 -10.01 -35.98
CA ASP A 79 18.38 -9.26 -36.41
C ASP A 79 17.07 -9.94 -35.96
N GLY A 80 16.75 -9.76 -34.69
CA GLY A 80 15.58 -10.27 -34.01
C GLY A 80 14.91 -9.06 -33.40
N GLY A 81 13.96 -8.46 -34.14
CA GLY A 81 13.18 -7.33 -33.66
C GLY A 81 12.72 -7.58 -32.22
N ILE A 82 13.02 -6.64 -31.33
CA ILE A 82 12.59 -6.70 -29.93
C ILE A 82 11.08 -6.75 -29.93
N VAL A 83 10.48 -7.94 -29.79
CA VAL A 83 9.03 -8.07 -29.66
C VAL A 83 8.67 -7.58 -28.26
N PRO A 84 7.98 -6.43 -28.13
CA PRO A 84 7.60 -5.94 -26.81
C PRO A 84 6.65 -6.95 -26.17
N LYS A 85 7.00 -7.44 -24.97
CA LYS A 85 6.08 -8.24 -24.16
C LYS A 85 4.91 -7.36 -23.76
N SER A 86 3.71 -7.72 -24.21
CA SER A 86 2.47 -7.03 -23.81
C SER A 86 1.99 -7.55 -22.45
N PHE A 87 1.69 -6.64 -21.53
CA PHE A 87 1.03 -6.97 -20.27
C PHE A 87 -0.49 -6.78 -20.40
N PRO A 88 -1.33 -7.69 -19.88
CA PRO A 88 -2.77 -7.50 -19.83
C PRO A 88 -3.14 -6.35 -18.89
N VAL A 89 -4.35 -5.82 -19.01
CA VAL A 89 -4.89 -4.81 -18.10
C VAL A 89 -5.49 -5.50 -16.87
N CYS A 90 -5.20 -5.02 -15.66
CA CYS A 90 -5.80 -5.52 -14.43
C CYS A 90 -7.23 -4.98 -14.25
N ASP A 91 -8.03 -5.65 -13.42
CA ASP A 91 -9.28 -5.08 -12.89
C ASP A 91 -8.96 -3.87 -12.00
N ASP A 92 -9.72 -2.78 -12.18
CA ASP A 92 -9.67 -1.52 -11.42
C ASP A 92 -9.66 -1.72 -9.91
N ARG A 93 -10.23 -2.82 -9.40
CA ARG A 93 -10.19 -3.18 -7.97
C ARG A 93 -8.78 -3.29 -7.39
N HIS A 94 -7.77 -3.49 -8.23
CA HIS A 94 -6.38 -3.60 -7.82
C HIS A 94 -5.63 -2.25 -7.84
N SER A 95 -6.30 -1.12 -8.13
CA SER A 95 -5.65 0.19 -8.23
C SER A 95 -4.96 0.61 -6.93
N GLU A 96 -5.58 0.30 -5.79
CA GLU A 96 -5.06 0.59 -4.45
C GLU A 96 -4.25 -0.58 -3.85
N LEU A 97 -4.14 -1.70 -4.57
CA LEU A 97 -3.40 -2.86 -4.08
C LEU A 97 -1.90 -2.61 -4.23
N ILE A 98 -1.19 -2.64 -3.09
CA ILE A 98 0.27 -2.60 -3.06
C ILE A 98 0.74 -3.99 -2.65
N PRO A 99 1.13 -4.87 -3.60
CA PRO A 99 1.23 -6.32 -3.33
C PRO A 99 2.15 -6.70 -2.18
N CYS A 100 3.24 -5.94 -1.97
CA CYS A 100 4.18 -6.23 -0.89
C CYS A 100 3.83 -5.56 0.44
N LEU A 101 2.83 -4.68 0.48
CA LEU A 101 2.40 -3.94 1.67
C LEU A 101 0.93 -4.23 2.01
N ASP A 102 0.38 -5.29 1.41
CA ASP A 102 -0.98 -5.76 1.68
C ASP A 102 -1.01 -6.58 2.97
N ARG A 103 -1.74 -6.06 3.96
CA ARG A 103 -1.92 -6.74 5.25
C ARG A 103 -2.73 -8.03 5.13
N HIS A 104 -3.61 -8.15 4.12
CA HIS A 104 -4.37 -9.38 3.90
C HIS A 104 -3.46 -10.56 3.54
N LEU A 105 -2.34 -10.30 2.87
CA LEU A 105 -1.35 -11.32 2.54
C LEU A 105 -0.75 -11.99 3.78
N ILE A 106 -0.54 -11.24 4.87
CA ILE A 106 -0.01 -11.78 6.15
C ILE A 106 -0.92 -12.90 6.65
N TYR A 107 -2.24 -12.69 6.62
CA TYR A 107 -3.22 -13.69 7.03
C TYR A 107 -3.29 -14.87 6.06
N GLN A 108 -3.25 -14.60 4.75
CA GLN A 108 -3.30 -15.64 3.71
C GLN A 108 -2.07 -16.57 3.73
N MET A 109 -0.89 -16.01 4.00
CA MET A 109 0.37 -16.77 4.07
C MET A 109 0.68 -17.30 5.47
N ARG A 110 -0.16 -16.98 6.48
CA ARG A 110 0.01 -17.37 7.89
C ARG A 110 1.41 -17.02 8.42
N LEU A 111 1.89 -15.83 8.08
CA LEU A 111 3.19 -15.35 8.57
C LEU A 111 3.14 -15.16 10.08
N LYS A 112 4.17 -15.69 10.76
CA LYS A 112 4.39 -15.45 12.19
C LYS A 112 5.25 -14.20 12.32
N LEU A 113 4.61 -13.07 12.64
CA LEU A 113 5.26 -11.78 12.76
C LEU A 113 5.23 -11.30 14.22
N ASP A 114 6.28 -10.64 14.64
CA ASP A 114 6.32 -9.93 15.92
C ASP A 114 5.59 -8.58 15.80
N LEU A 115 4.39 -8.53 16.38
CA LEU A 115 3.58 -7.31 16.39
C LEU A 115 4.18 -6.21 17.26
N SER A 116 5.00 -6.55 18.25
CA SER A 116 5.66 -5.57 19.13
C SER A 116 6.72 -4.76 18.37
N LEU A 117 7.36 -5.38 17.37
CA LEU A 117 8.34 -4.75 16.49
C LEU A 117 7.72 -4.16 15.21
N MET A 118 6.39 -4.14 15.12
CA MET A 118 5.66 -3.59 13.97
C MET A 118 6.00 -4.29 12.63
N GLU A 119 6.42 -5.56 12.66
CA GLU A 119 6.81 -6.34 11.47
C GLU A 119 5.68 -6.47 10.44
N HIS A 120 4.43 -6.33 10.87
CA HIS A 120 3.25 -6.38 10.02
C HIS A 120 3.08 -5.16 9.08
N TYR A 121 3.85 -4.09 9.28
CA TYR A 121 3.94 -2.97 8.34
C TYR A 121 5.15 -3.08 7.39
N GLU A 122 6.02 -4.07 7.58
CA GLU A 122 7.13 -4.31 6.67
C GLU A 122 6.67 -4.95 5.36
N ARG A 123 7.57 -4.97 4.38
CA ARG A 123 7.29 -5.55 3.07
C ARG A 123 7.25 -7.07 3.13
N HIS A 124 6.08 -7.64 2.85
CA HIS A 124 5.86 -9.07 2.65
C HIS A 124 5.28 -9.27 1.26
N CYS A 125 6.07 -9.84 0.33
CA CYS A 125 5.64 -9.99 -1.06
C CYS A 125 5.02 -11.37 -1.34
N PRO A 126 4.04 -11.46 -2.24
CA PRO A 126 3.43 -12.73 -2.61
C PRO A 126 4.42 -13.64 -3.37
N LEU A 127 4.19 -14.95 -3.25
CA LEU A 127 4.86 -15.97 -4.05
C LEU A 127 4.69 -15.69 -5.56
N PRO A 128 5.64 -16.09 -6.42
CA PRO A 128 5.62 -15.80 -7.85
C PRO A 128 4.28 -16.12 -8.55
N GLU A 129 3.63 -17.22 -8.17
CA GLU A 129 2.35 -17.68 -8.71
C GLU A 129 1.17 -16.73 -8.41
N ARG A 130 1.28 -15.92 -7.34
CA ARG A 130 0.26 -14.97 -6.90
C ARG A 130 0.60 -13.52 -7.26
N ARG A 131 1.66 -13.30 -8.04
CA ARG A 131 2.05 -11.95 -8.49
C ARG A 131 1.19 -11.54 -9.67
N PHE A 132 0.62 -10.35 -9.58
CA PHE A 132 -0.06 -9.71 -10.71
C PHE A 132 0.98 -9.21 -11.70
N ASN A 133 0.91 -9.73 -12.94
CA ASN A 133 1.72 -9.27 -14.07
C ASN A 133 0.79 -8.57 -15.08
N CYS A 134 0.15 -7.50 -14.64
CA CYS A 134 -0.80 -6.72 -15.44
C CYS A 134 -0.62 -5.22 -15.18
N LEU A 135 -1.13 -4.38 -16.09
CA LEU A 135 -1.09 -2.93 -16.00
C LEU A 135 -2.37 -2.41 -15.33
N ILE A 136 -2.22 -1.57 -14.31
CA ILE A 136 -3.34 -0.85 -13.70
C ILE A 136 -3.72 0.33 -14.62
N PRO A 137 -4.98 0.44 -15.06
CA PRO A 137 -5.40 1.56 -15.88
C PRO A 137 -5.42 2.86 -15.05
N PRO A 138 -5.17 4.01 -15.69
CA PRO A 138 -5.31 5.31 -15.03
C PRO A 138 -6.78 5.57 -14.65
N PRO A 139 -7.04 6.39 -13.62
CA PRO A 139 -8.41 6.72 -13.23
C PRO A 139 -9.16 7.44 -14.36
N PRO A 140 -10.51 7.32 -14.42
CA PRO A 140 -11.30 7.98 -15.44
C PRO A 140 -11.08 9.51 -15.46
N GLY A 141 -10.73 10.06 -16.62
CA GLY A 141 -10.47 11.49 -16.76
C GLY A 141 -9.08 11.93 -16.26
N TYR A 142 -8.15 10.99 -16.07
CA TYR A 142 -6.75 11.29 -15.78
C TYR A 142 -6.19 12.31 -16.77
N LYS A 143 -5.50 13.32 -16.24
CA LYS A 143 -4.87 14.39 -17.02
C LYS A 143 -3.36 14.19 -17.00
N VAL A 144 -2.70 14.65 -18.06
CA VAL A 144 -1.23 14.72 -18.09
C VAL A 144 -0.73 15.49 -16.86
N PRO A 145 0.19 14.93 -16.06
CA PRO A 145 0.73 15.59 -14.88
C PRO A 145 1.28 16.97 -15.20
N ILE A 146 1.09 17.90 -14.27
CA ILE A 146 1.69 19.23 -14.36
C ILE A 146 3.21 19.03 -14.34
N LYS A 147 3.94 19.79 -15.15
CA LYS A 147 5.41 19.67 -15.20
C LYS A 147 6.06 20.45 -14.06
N TRP A 148 7.21 19.96 -13.61
CA TRP A 148 8.11 20.70 -12.72
C TRP A 148 8.52 22.05 -13.35
N PRO A 149 8.64 23.15 -12.58
CA PRO A 149 8.52 23.27 -11.13
C PRO A 149 7.10 23.50 -10.60
N ARG A 150 6.13 23.75 -11.50
CA ARG A 150 4.76 24.10 -11.08
C ARG A 150 4.05 22.94 -10.37
N SER A 151 4.41 21.70 -10.73
CA SER A 151 3.96 20.49 -10.07
C SER A 151 4.35 20.39 -8.60
N ARG A 152 5.33 21.17 -8.14
CA ARG A 152 5.64 21.29 -6.71
C ARG A 152 4.43 21.75 -5.92
N ASP A 153 3.71 22.75 -6.40
CA ASP A 153 2.66 23.42 -5.61
C ASP A 153 1.25 23.05 -6.04
N GLU A 154 1.07 22.39 -7.19
CA GLU A 154 -0.26 22.00 -7.66
C GLU A 154 -0.28 20.71 -8.47
N VAL A 155 -1.36 19.94 -8.31
CA VAL A 155 -1.70 18.77 -9.12
C VAL A 155 -3.16 18.80 -9.54
N TRP A 156 -3.51 17.99 -10.53
CA TRP A 156 -4.89 17.79 -10.93
C TRP A 156 -5.66 17.00 -9.89
N LYS A 157 -6.83 17.49 -9.49
CA LYS A 157 -7.71 16.77 -8.57
C LYS A 157 -8.13 15.41 -9.12
N LEU A 158 -8.35 15.29 -10.43
CA LEU A 158 -8.79 14.06 -11.09
C LEU A 158 -7.73 12.94 -11.09
N ASN A 159 -6.45 13.28 -10.94
CA ASN A 159 -5.37 12.30 -10.89
C ASN A 159 -5.27 11.62 -9.51
N ILE A 160 -5.94 12.18 -8.50
CA ILE A 160 -5.92 11.68 -7.14
C ILE A 160 -7.29 11.05 -6.83
N PRO A 161 -7.38 9.73 -6.67
CA PRO A 161 -8.65 9.03 -6.43
C PRO A 161 -9.27 9.39 -5.06
N HIS A 162 -8.45 9.86 -4.12
CA HIS A 162 -8.85 10.10 -2.75
C HIS A 162 -8.46 11.48 -2.24
N THR A 163 -9.44 12.39 -2.13
CA THR A 163 -9.21 13.75 -1.61
C THR A 163 -9.62 13.92 -0.16
N HIS A 164 -9.95 12.84 0.57
CA HIS A 164 -10.42 12.93 1.96
C HIS A 164 -9.34 13.52 2.89
N LEU A 165 -8.07 13.24 2.60
CA LEU A 165 -6.92 13.80 3.33
C LEU A 165 -6.91 15.33 3.34
N ALA A 166 -7.43 15.97 2.30
CA ALA A 166 -7.53 17.43 2.24
C ALA A 166 -8.47 18.00 3.31
N ASN A 167 -9.51 17.26 3.69
CA ASN A 167 -10.45 17.65 4.72
C ASN A 167 -9.92 17.30 6.12
N GLU A 168 -9.33 16.11 6.29
CA GLU A 168 -8.83 15.66 7.59
C GLU A 168 -7.60 16.43 8.09
N LYS A 169 -6.77 16.95 7.17
CA LYS A 169 -5.52 17.66 7.48
C LYS A 169 -5.53 19.12 7.00
N SER A 170 -6.73 19.70 6.86
CA SER A 170 -6.89 21.09 6.41
C SER A 170 -6.28 22.09 7.40
N ASP A 171 -6.32 21.77 8.69
CA ASP A 171 -5.76 22.55 9.80
C ASP A 171 -4.23 22.71 9.71
N GLN A 172 -3.55 21.73 9.13
CA GLN A 172 -2.09 21.71 8.99
C GLN A 172 -1.60 22.30 7.66
N ASN A 173 -2.52 22.82 6.83
CA ASN A 173 -2.22 23.35 5.51
C ASN A 173 -1.42 22.38 4.63
N TRP A 174 -1.69 21.07 4.71
CA TRP A 174 -1.00 20.08 3.86
C TRP A 174 -1.39 20.26 2.40
N MET A 175 -2.69 20.45 2.15
CA MET A 175 -3.24 20.65 0.82
C MET A 175 -4.58 21.38 0.89
N VAL A 176 -4.91 22.09 -0.19
CA VAL A 176 -6.16 22.84 -0.35
C VAL A 176 -6.75 22.51 -1.71
N VAL A 177 -8.00 22.05 -1.73
CA VAL A 177 -8.72 21.81 -2.98
C VAL A 177 -9.17 23.16 -3.55
N LYS A 178 -8.68 23.52 -4.75
CA LYS A 178 -9.05 24.73 -5.48
C LYS A 178 -9.60 24.36 -6.86
N GLY A 179 -10.93 24.22 -6.95
CA GLY A 179 -11.60 23.86 -8.20
C GLY A 179 -11.18 22.48 -8.71
N ASP A 180 -10.55 22.45 -9.87
CA ASP A 180 -10.06 21.24 -10.53
C ASP A 180 -8.62 20.86 -10.16
N LYS A 181 -8.00 21.63 -9.25
CA LYS A 181 -6.64 21.40 -8.75
C LYS A 181 -6.60 21.21 -7.23
N ILE A 182 -5.53 20.58 -6.79
CA ILE A 182 -5.13 20.51 -5.39
C ILE A 182 -3.84 21.31 -5.26
N VAL A 183 -3.81 22.24 -4.32
CA VAL A 183 -2.67 23.13 -4.07
C VAL A 183 -1.99 22.74 -2.76
N PHE A 184 -0.66 22.69 -2.77
CA PHE A 184 0.18 22.39 -1.62
C PHE A 184 0.86 23.68 -1.18
N PRO A 185 0.40 24.35 -0.11
CA PRO A 185 1.00 25.61 0.33
C PRO A 185 2.34 25.42 1.06
N GLY A 186 2.87 24.19 1.09
CA GLY A 186 4.12 23.85 1.77
C GLY A 186 3.98 23.66 3.27
N GLY A 187 2.75 23.62 3.81
CA GLY A 187 2.48 23.33 5.21
C GLY A 187 2.61 21.84 5.54
N GLY A 188 2.77 21.55 6.83
CA GLY A 188 3.01 20.22 7.37
C GLY A 188 2.76 20.18 8.87
N THR A 189 2.70 18.98 9.46
CA THR A 189 2.59 18.81 10.91
C THR A 189 3.76 19.48 11.64
N HIS A 190 4.96 19.41 11.06
CA HIS A 190 6.19 19.96 11.64
C HIS A 190 6.57 21.35 11.11
N PHE A 191 5.92 21.82 10.04
CA PHE A 191 6.24 23.09 9.37
C PHE A 191 4.97 23.90 9.10
N HIS A 192 4.30 24.32 10.18
CA HIS A 192 3.06 25.12 10.14
C HIS A 192 3.17 26.40 9.31
N TYR A 193 4.36 26.99 9.23
CA TYR A 193 4.61 28.26 8.54
C TYR A 193 5.22 28.11 7.13
N GLY A 194 5.39 26.87 6.65
CA GLY A 194 6.01 26.54 5.37
C GLY A 194 7.33 25.77 5.50
N ALA A 195 7.53 24.78 4.63
CA ALA A 195 8.76 23.98 4.57
C ALA A 195 9.98 24.80 4.14
N ASP A 196 9.80 25.83 3.31
CA ASP A 196 10.84 26.80 2.91
C ASP A 196 11.48 27.47 4.12
N LYS A 197 10.67 27.99 5.04
CA LYS A 197 11.16 28.65 6.26
C LYS A 197 11.88 27.67 7.18
N TYR A 198 11.37 26.45 7.27
CA TYR A 198 12.00 25.40 8.06
C TYR A 198 13.38 25.02 7.50
N ILE A 199 13.50 24.87 6.17
CA ILE A 199 14.79 24.61 5.50
C ILE A 199 15.76 25.77 5.72
N ALA A 200 15.30 27.02 5.60
CA ALA A 200 16.11 28.20 5.87
C ALA A 200 16.62 28.23 7.33
N LEU A 201 15.77 27.88 8.30
CA LEU A 201 16.18 27.78 9.70
C LEU A 201 17.26 26.71 9.92
N ILE A 202 17.17 25.55 9.25
CA ILE A 202 18.20 24.53 9.30
C ILE A 202 19.52 25.04 8.70
N ALA A 203 19.47 25.67 7.53
CA ALA A 203 20.64 26.24 6.88
C ALA A 203 21.34 27.26 7.80
N ASN A 204 20.57 28.12 8.47
CA ASN A 204 21.07 29.08 9.45
C ASN A 204 21.71 28.42 10.68
N MET A 205 21.10 27.38 11.25
CA MET A 205 21.67 26.64 12.38
C MET A 205 23.01 25.98 12.03
N LEU A 206 23.20 25.60 10.77
CA LEU A 206 24.43 25.01 10.25
C LEU A 206 25.45 26.06 9.76
N ASN A 207 25.14 27.35 9.90
CA ASN A 207 25.94 28.47 9.39
C ASN A 207 26.20 28.40 7.87
N PHE A 208 25.25 27.87 7.10
CA PHE A 208 25.30 27.92 5.65
C PHE A 208 24.89 29.30 5.15
N THR A 209 25.44 29.70 4.01
CA THR A 209 25.19 31.02 3.45
C THR A 209 23.86 31.06 2.70
N ASN A 210 23.23 32.24 2.66
CA ASN A 210 22.04 32.54 1.84
C ASN A 210 20.82 31.63 2.09
N ASP A 211 20.63 31.13 3.33
CA ASP A 211 19.51 30.25 3.69
C ASP A 211 19.41 28.98 2.81
N ASN A 212 20.49 28.61 2.10
CA ASN A 212 20.48 27.51 1.14
C ASN A 212 21.15 26.27 1.74
N LEU A 213 20.34 25.22 1.93
CA LEU A 213 20.82 23.96 2.48
C LEU A 213 21.76 23.21 1.53
N ASN A 214 21.74 23.49 0.23
CA ASN A 214 22.56 22.79 -0.78
C ASN A 214 24.05 23.04 -0.54
N ASP A 215 24.36 24.22 0.00
CA ASP A 215 25.67 24.57 0.52
C ASP A 215 26.79 24.33 -0.50
N GLU A 216 26.65 24.96 -1.67
CA GLU A 216 27.54 24.80 -2.84
C GLU A 216 27.67 23.33 -3.31
N GLY A 217 26.59 22.56 -3.17
CA GLY A 217 26.53 21.16 -3.54
C GLY A 217 27.22 20.22 -2.54
N ARG A 218 27.51 20.67 -1.31
CA ARG A 218 27.97 19.80 -0.21
C ARG A 218 26.87 18.88 0.27
N ILE A 219 25.61 19.34 0.23
CA ILE A 219 24.44 18.50 0.48
C ILE A 219 23.72 18.30 -0.84
N ARG A 220 23.65 17.05 -1.31
CA ARG A 220 23.00 16.69 -2.59
C ARG A 220 21.83 15.74 -2.41
N THR A 221 21.82 14.98 -1.32
CA THR A 221 20.85 13.93 -1.06
C THR A 221 20.38 13.98 0.36
N VAL A 222 19.07 13.87 0.57
CA VAL A 222 18.44 13.83 1.89
C VAL A 222 17.53 12.61 1.98
N PHE A 223 17.47 12.00 3.17
CA PHE A 223 16.55 10.92 3.45
C PHE A 223 15.47 11.46 4.39
N ASP A 224 14.25 11.63 3.88
CA ASP A 224 13.12 12.28 4.55
C ASP A 224 12.13 11.22 5.04
N VAL A 225 12.16 10.89 6.34
CA VAL A 225 11.30 9.86 6.94
C VAL A 225 10.06 10.50 7.56
N GLY A 226 8.89 9.99 7.22
CA GLY A 226 7.62 10.57 7.65
C GLY A 226 7.20 11.76 6.79
N CYS A 227 7.55 11.73 5.51
CA CYS A 227 7.42 12.87 4.59
C CYS A 227 5.96 13.28 4.29
N GLY A 228 4.98 12.42 4.57
CA GLY A 228 3.57 12.64 4.25
C GLY A 228 3.36 12.87 2.76
N VAL A 229 2.99 14.10 2.39
CA VAL A 229 2.83 14.55 0.99
C VAL A 229 4.15 14.99 0.32
N ALA A 230 5.29 14.79 0.97
CA ALA A 230 6.64 15.13 0.53
C ALA A 230 6.89 16.64 0.28
N SER A 231 6.24 17.51 1.07
CA SER A 231 6.48 18.95 0.97
C SER A 231 7.95 19.30 1.20
N PHE A 232 8.57 18.80 2.27
CA PHE A 232 9.99 19.05 2.56
C PHE A 232 10.88 18.63 1.38
N GLY A 233 10.73 17.40 0.89
CA GLY A 233 11.44 16.92 -0.30
C GLY A 233 11.22 17.76 -1.57
N GLY A 234 10.00 18.28 -1.79
CA GLY A 234 9.71 19.18 -2.91
C GLY A 234 10.41 20.53 -2.82
N TYR A 235 10.51 21.13 -1.63
CA TYR A 235 11.26 22.37 -1.46
C TYR A 235 12.77 22.15 -1.57
N LEU A 236 13.30 21.03 -1.05
CA LEU A 236 14.69 20.64 -1.23
C LEU A 236 15.05 20.44 -2.72
N LEU A 237 14.16 19.83 -3.50
CA LEU A 237 14.37 19.66 -4.94
C LEU A 237 14.44 21.00 -5.69
N SER A 238 13.78 22.04 -5.18
CA SER A 238 13.90 23.40 -5.72
C SER A 238 15.27 24.04 -5.45
N SER A 239 16.04 23.49 -4.52
CA SER A 239 17.40 23.90 -4.15
C SER A 239 18.45 22.90 -4.63
N ASP A 240 18.16 22.12 -5.68
CA ASP A 240 19.08 21.12 -6.24
C ASP A 240 19.51 20.01 -5.25
N ILE A 241 18.64 19.67 -4.30
CA ILE A 241 18.82 18.56 -3.36
C ILE A 241 17.76 17.49 -3.63
N ILE A 242 18.20 16.27 -3.93
CA ILE A 242 17.30 15.14 -4.15
C ILE A 242 16.95 14.51 -2.79
N ALA A 243 15.70 14.66 -2.36
CA ALA A 243 15.19 13.96 -1.21
C ALA A 243 14.57 12.62 -1.60
N MET A 244 14.95 11.55 -0.90
CA MET A 244 14.23 10.29 -0.91
C MET A 244 13.21 10.32 0.22
N SER A 245 11.94 10.48 -0.14
CA SER A 245 10.85 10.68 0.81
C SER A 245 10.19 9.34 1.16
N LEU A 246 10.22 8.95 2.43
CA LEU A 246 9.63 7.72 2.95
C LEU A 246 8.38 8.04 3.75
N ALA A 247 7.26 7.37 3.44
CA ALA A 247 6.07 7.38 4.29
C ALA A 247 5.51 5.96 4.51
N PRO A 248 4.90 5.70 5.67
CA PRO A 248 4.16 4.47 5.89
C PRO A 248 2.90 4.41 5.02
N ASN A 249 2.40 3.20 4.79
CA ASN A 249 1.01 3.00 4.35
C ASN A 249 0.13 3.01 5.59
N ASP A 250 -0.53 4.14 5.87
CA ASP A 250 -1.37 4.28 7.05
C ASP A 250 -2.86 4.35 6.70
N VAL A 251 -3.68 4.59 7.72
CA VAL A 251 -5.14 4.66 7.60
C VAL A 251 -5.62 5.81 6.70
N HIS A 252 -4.75 6.78 6.39
CA HIS A 252 -5.06 7.93 5.55
C HIS A 252 -4.77 7.68 4.06
N GLN A 253 -4.69 6.41 3.66
CA GLN A 253 -4.43 5.95 2.29
C GLN A 253 -3.03 6.33 1.77
N ASN A 254 -2.79 6.14 0.47
CA ASN A 254 -1.46 6.28 -0.12
C ASN A 254 -1.03 7.75 -0.27
N GLN A 255 -0.55 8.35 0.82
CA GLN A 255 -0.05 9.73 0.86
C GLN A 255 1.07 9.99 -0.15
N ILE A 256 1.83 8.94 -0.50
CA ILE A 256 2.91 9.00 -1.49
C ILE A 256 2.38 9.27 -2.90
N GLN A 257 1.13 8.95 -3.21
CA GLN A 257 0.56 9.27 -4.53
C GLN A 257 0.57 10.77 -4.81
N PHE A 258 0.33 11.61 -3.79
CA PHE A 258 0.45 13.07 -3.94
C PHE A 258 1.88 13.48 -4.31
N ALA A 259 2.89 12.88 -3.67
CA ALA A 259 4.29 13.16 -3.98
C ALA A 259 4.64 12.76 -5.42
N LEU A 260 4.18 11.57 -5.86
CA LEU A 260 4.44 11.05 -7.20
C LEU A 260 3.77 11.89 -8.29
N GLU A 261 2.52 12.32 -8.10
CA GLU A 261 1.82 13.21 -9.06
C GLU A 261 2.46 14.61 -9.14
N ARG A 262 3.20 15.02 -8.10
CA ARG A 262 4.02 16.25 -8.09
C ARG A 262 5.39 16.07 -8.75
N GLY A 263 5.80 14.82 -9.02
CA GLY A 263 7.12 14.47 -9.56
C GLY A 263 8.23 14.40 -8.49
N ILE A 264 7.87 14.26 -7.22
CA ILE A 264 8.82 14.21 -6.09
C ILE A 264 9.19 12.74 -5.81
N PRO A 265 10.49 12.39 -5.74
CA PRO A 265 10.91 11.03 -5.43
C PRO A 265 10.43 10.59 -4.05
N ALA A 266 9.62 9.55 -4.01
CA ALA A 266 9.03 9.05 -2.79
C ALA A 266 8.75 7.55 -2.87
N TYR A 267 8.77 6.87 -1.73
CA TYR A 267 8.46 5.45 -1.62
C TYR A 267 7.69 5.13 -0.33
N LEU A 268 6.92 4.06 -0.42
CA LEU A 268 6.13 3.54 0.69
C LEU A 268 6.95 2.50 1.47
N GLY A 269 6.94 2.58 2.79
CA GLY A 269 7.57 1.57 3.62
C GLY A 269 7.63 1.93 5.09
N VAL A 270 7.87 0.90 5.91
CA VAL A 270 8.13 1.02 7.35
C VAL A 270 9.44 0.32 7.68
N LEU A 271 10.21 0.94 8.57
CA LEU A 271 11.49 0.42 9.07
C LEU A 271 11.28 -0.11 10.49
N GLY A 272 10.70 -1.30 10.62
CA GLY A 272 10.47 -1.93 11.93
C GLY A 272 11.73 -2.60 12.48
N THR A 273 12.11 -3.70 11.86
CA THR A 273 13.29 -4.53 12.16
C THR A 273 14.42 -4.34 11.16
N LYS A 274 14.11 -3.93 9.93
CA LYS A 274 15.12 -3.73 8.88
C LYS A 274 15.89 -2.44 9.12
N ARG A 275 17.21 -2.57 9.31
CA ARG A 275 18.13 -1.44 9.31
C ARG A 275 18.42 -1.01 7.88
N LEU A 276 18.51 0.30 7.69
CA LEU A 276 19.02 0.85 6.44
C LEU A 276 20.51 0.48 6.28
N PRO A 277 21.00 0.29 5.04
CA PRO A 277 22.40 -0.03 4.77
C PRO A 277 23.34 1.16 4.97
N TYR A 278 22.94 2.15 5.77
CA TYR A 278 23.68 3.39 5.96
C TYR A 278 24.55 3.34 7.21
N PRO A 279 25.83 3.76 7.13
CA PRO A 279 26.71 3.79 8.27
C PRO A 279 26.22 4.80 9.31
N SER A 280 26.48 4.53 10.59
CA SER A 280 26.07 5.34 11.75
C SER A 280 26.59 6.79 11.72
N ARG A 281 27.47 7.14 10.77
CA ARG A 281 28.09 8.46 10.58
C ARG A 281 27.26 9.42 9.73
N MET A 282 26.02 9.08 9.38
CA MET A 282 25.09 10.06 8.82
C MET A 282 24.82 11.16 9.85
N LYS A 283 24.98 12.43 9.46
CA LYS A 283 24.48 13.54 10.25
C LYS A 283 22.96 13.43 10.30
N ARG A 284 22.43 13.11 11.48
CA ARG A 284 21.04 13.37 11.82
C ARG A 284 20.93 14.88 12.04
N ILE A 285 20.25 15.54 11.12
CA ILE A 285 19.89 16.95 11.22
C ILE A 285 18.47 17.01 11.78
#